data_AF-A0A7V0N0L4-F1
#
_entry.id   AF-A0A7V0N0L4-F1
#
_cell.length_a   1.000
_cell.length_b   1.000
_cell.length_c   1.000
_cell.angle_alpha   90.00
_cell.angle_beta   90.00
_cell.angle_gamma   90.00
#
_symmetry.space_group_name_H-M   'P 1'
#
loop_
_entity.id
_entity.type
_entity.pdbx_description
1 polymer ?
#
loop_
_entity_poly.entity_id
_entity_poly.type
_entity_poly.pdbx_seq_one_letter_code
_entity_poly.pdbx_strand_id
1 'polypeptide(L)'
;VMGADSACSYGCLGFGDCERECPFNAIKMVDGLPQVDFSRCTGCGRCVNVCPRNIIVLEKFDDVNYRVKCLSLDKGKRAREICQKSCIACGRCVKFCPYEACWLENNLAHIDPINCQSCGICYSVCPTGAIVEVKG
;
A
#
# COMPACT_ATOMS: atom_id res chain seq x y z
N VAL A 1 0.57 0.24 5.12
CA VAL A 1 -0.90 0.05 5.12
C VAL A 1 -1.59 1.41 5.16
N MET A 2 -2.74 1.56 4.51
CA MET A 2 -3.65 2.72 4.70
C MET A 2 -5.01 2.23 5.21
N GLY A 3 -5.79 3.14 5.79
CA GLY A 3 -7.16 2.88 6.27
C GLY A 3 -7.25 3.03 7.78
N ALA A 4 -7.70 4.20 8.23
CA ALA A 4 -8.05 4.48 9.62
C ALA A 4 -9.57 4.42 9.86
N ASP A 5 -10.36 4.30 8.78
CA ASP A 5 -11.81 4.17 8.82
C ASP A 5 -12.20 2.70 8.61
N SER A 6 -13.02 2.18 9.53
CA SER A 6 -13.55 0.82 9.50
C SER A 6 -14.47 0.58 8.30
N ALA A 7 -14.94 1.64 7.63
CA ALA A 7 -15.72 1.56 6.40
C ALA A 7 -14.99 0.85 5.24
N CYS A 8 -13.66 0.89 5.21
CA CYS A 8 -12.89 0.18 4.18
C CYS A 8 -12.64 -1.28 4.59
N SER A 9 -13.25 -2.22 3.86
CA SER A 9 -13.04 -3.66 4.05
C SER A 9 -11.59 -4.12 3.81
N TYR A 10 -10.79 -3.29 3.13
CA TYR A 10 -9.42 -3.58 2.71
C TYR A 10 -8.37 -2.75 3.49
N GLY A 11 -8.81 -1.95 4.47
CA GLY A 11 -7.95 -1.10 5.28
C GLY A 11 -7.50 -1.75 6.58
N CYS A 12 -6.65 -1.07 7.35
CA CYS A 12 -6.35 -1.48 8.72
C CYS A 12 -7.60 -1.41 9.60
N LEU A 13 -7.72 -2.35 10.55
CA LEU A 13 -8.78 -2.35 11.56
C LEU A 13 -8.38 -1.66 12.88
N GLY A 14 -7.10 -1.31 13.03
CA GLY A 14 -6.59 -0.71 14.27
C GLY A 14 -6.43 -1.68 15.45
N PHE A 15 -6.56 -2.99 15.24
CA PHE A 15 -6.49 -3.99 16.32
C PHE A 15 -5.11 -4.13 16.98
N GLY A 16 -4.04 -3.70 16.31
CA GLY A 16 -2.69 -3.65 16.89
C GLY A 16 -2.01 -5.00 17.07
N ASP A 17 -2.49 -6.08 16.46
CA ASP A 17 -1.87 -7.42 16.55
C ASP A 17 -0.40 -7.39 16.11
N CYS A 18 -0.11 -6.68 15.02
CA CYS A 18 1.25 -6.49 14.50
C CYS A 18 2.21 -5.78 15.47
N GLU A 19 1.72 -4.87 16.32
CA GLU A 19 2.53 -4.25 17.38
C GLU A 19 2.80 -5.25 18.51
N ARG A 20 1.75 -5.92 19.02
CA ARG A 20 1.87 -6.87 20.15
C ARG A 20 2.80 -8.04 19.84
N GLU A 21 2.77 -8.50 18.60
CA GLU A 21 3.51 -9.70 18.16
C GLU A 21 4.92 -9.38 17.62
N CYS A 22 5.33 -8.10 17.62
CA CYS A 22 6.66 -7.71 17.15
C CYS A 22 7.71 -7.86 18.28
N PRO A 23 8.59 -8.88 18.25
CA PRO A 23 9.57 -9.10 19.32
C PRO A 23 10.69 -8.04 19.32
N PHE A 24 10.79 -7.24 18.27
CA PHE A 24 11.80 -6.19 18.10
C PHE A 24 11.26 -4.80 18.44
N ASN A 25 10.01 -4.69 18.88
CA ASN A 25 9.30 -3.43 19.11
C ASN A 25 9.33 -2.47 17.89
N ALA A 26 9.51 -3.02 16.68
CA ALA A 26 9.68 -2.25 15.45
C ALA A 26 8.36 -1.69 14.91
N ILE A 27 7.21 -2.01 15.50
CA ILE A 27 5.89 -1.55 15.06
C ILE A 27 5.20 -0.83 16.20
N LYS A 28 4.65 0.36 15.94
CA LYS A 28 3.84 1.15 16.87
C LYS A 28 2.54 1.58 16.23
N MET A 29 1.42 1.40 16.91
CA MET A 29 0.13 1.96 16.47
C MET A 29 0.08 3.45 16.78
N VAL A 30 -0.06 4.27 15.74
CA VAL A 30 -0.19 5.73 15.82
C VAL A 30 -1.39 6.14 14.98
N ASP A 31 -2.32 6.89 15.56
CA ASP A 31 -3.58 7.30 14.92
C ASP A 31 -4.36 6.12 14.30
N GLY A 32 -4.36 4.99 15.00
CA GLY A 32 -5.05 3.76 14.56
C GLY A 32 -4.35 3.00 13.44
N LEU A 33 -3.14 3.41 13.01
CA LEU A 33 -2.37 2.78 11.95
C LEU A 33 -1.00 2.29 12.43
N PRO A 34 -0.48 1.16 11.92
CA PRO A 34 0.85 0.70 12.26
C PRO A 34 1.91 1.57 11.56
N GLN A 35 2.80 2.16 12.34
CA GLN A 35 4.05 2.76 11.89
C GLN A 35 5.19 1.78 12.16
N VAL A 36 6.02 1.55 11.14
CA VAL A 36 7.15 0.63 11.21
C VAL A 36 8.44 1.42 11.30
N ASP A 37 9.25 1.12 12.30
CA ASP A 37 10.62 1.56 12.44
C ASP A 37 11.53 0.56 11.72
N PHE A 38 11.96 0.93 10.51
CA PHE A 38 12.79 0.07 9.68
C PHE A 38 14.19 -0.15 10.25
N SER A 39 14.68 0.69 11.17
CA SER A 39 15.97 0.47 11.83
C SER A 39 15.95 -0.71 12.81
N ARG A 40 14.76 -1.08 13.30
CA ARG A 40 14.55 -2.22 14.22
C ARG A 40 13.87 -3.41 13.56
N CYS A 41 13.27 -3.22 12.39
CA CYS A 41 12.62 -4.28 11.65
C CYS A 41 13.66 -5.27 11.09
N THR A 42 13.49 -6.54 11.39
CA THR A 42 14.37 -7.61 10.88
C THR A 42 13.79 -8.35 9.68
N GLY A 43 12.57 -8.00 9.24
CA GLY A 43 11.87 -8.72 8.18
C GLY A 43 11.36 -10.10 8.59
N CYS A 44 11.16 -10.38 9.89
CA CYS A 44 10.79 -11.72 10.37
C CYS A 44 9.38 -12.22 10.00
N GLY A 45 8.49 -11.33 9.54
CA GLY A 45 7.17 -11.70 9.00
C GLY A 45 6.07 -11.98 10.01
N ARG A 46 6.31 -11.89 11.33
CA ARG A 46 5.26 -12.10 12.34
C ARG A 46 4.05 -11.20 12.14
N CYS A 47 4.28 -9.91 11.84
CA CYS A 47 3.21 -8.95 11.56
C CYS A 47 2.33 -9.32 10.36
N VAL A 48 2.90 -9.98 9.34
CA VAL A 48 2.15 -10.51 8.20
C VAL A 48 1.23 -11.64 8.67
N ASN A 49 1.79 -12.60 9.39
CA ASN A 49 1.07 -13.81 9.82
C ASN A 49 -0.10 -13.53 10.78
N VAL A 50 0.03 -12.51 11.63
CA VAL A 50 -0.96 -12.20 12.67
C VAL A 50 -2.00 -11.17 12.22
N CYS A 51 -1.86 -10.61 11.01
CA CYS A 51 -2.79 -9.63 10.51
C CYS A 51 -4.09 -10.31 10.04
N PRO A 52 -5.25 -10.10 10.70
CA PRO A 52 -6.48 -10.81 10.35
C PRO A 52 -7.04 -10.43 8.98
N ARG A 53 -6.58 -9.31 8.40
CA ARG A 53 -6.96 -8.86 7.05
C ARG A 53 -5.92 -9.17 5.97
N ASN A 54 -4.76 -9.74 6.33
CA ASN A 54 -3.67 -10.04 5.39
C ASN A 54 -3.26 -8.83 4.51
N ILE A 55 -3.16 -7.64 5.12
CA ILE A 55 -2.87 -6.36 4.43
C ILE A 55 -1.43 -5.86 4.67
N ILE A 56 -0.66 -6.58 5.48
CA ILE A 56 0.76 -6.30 5.71
C ILE A 56 1.52 -7.28 4.81
N VAL A 57 2.48 -6.77 4.04
CA VAL A 57 3.33 -7.55 3.15
C VAL A 57 4.79 -7.32 3.52
N LEU A 58 5.62 -8.34 3.31
CA LEU A 58 7.08 -8.20 3.31
C LEU A 58 7.55 -8.09 1.87
N GLU A 59 8.19 -6.98 1.57
CA GLU A 59 8.80 -6.69 0.28
C GLU A 59 10.16 -6.05 0.55
N LYS A 60 11.11 -6.17 -0.39
CA LYS A 60 12.40 -5.50 -0.25
C LYS A 60 12.21 -4.00 -0.39
N PHE A 61 12.98 -3.20 0.36
CA PHE A 61 12.83 -1.75 0.39
C PHE A 61 13.32 -1.09 -0.90
N ASP A 62 14.37 -1.64 -1.51
CA ASP A 62 15.15 -0.99 -2.55
C ASP A 62 14.64 -1.21 -3.98
N ASP A 63 13.54 -1.95 -4.16
CA ASP A 63 13.12 -2.37 -5.49
C ASP A 63 12.53 -1.19 -6.30
N VAL A 64 11.78 -0.28 -5.66
CA VAL A 64 11.13 0.89 -6.31
C VAL A 64 10.81 2.01 -5.34
N ASN A 65 10.87 3.27 -5.82
CA ASN A 65 10.52 4.47 -5.03
C ASN A 65 9.01 4.75 -4.96
N TYR A 66 8.17 4.03 -5.71
CA TYR A 66 6.73 4.30 -5.79
C TYR A 66 5.92 3.03 -5.63
N ARG A 67 4.87 3.10 -4.79
CA ARG A 67 4.00 1.94 -4.51
C ARG A 67 2.53 2.33 -4.48
N VAL A 68 1.68 1.40 -4.88
CA VAL A 68 0.23 1.50 -4.69
C VAL A 68 -0.08 1.13 -3.24
N LYS A 69 -0.48 2.11 -2.42
CA LYS A 69 -0.78 1.86 -0.98
C LYS A 69 -2.21 1.37 -0.75
N CYS A 70 -3.06 1.41 -1.77
CA CYS A 70 -4.44 0.94 -1.71
C CYS A 70 -4.49 -0.58 -1.92
N LEU A 71 -5.42 -1.26 -1.22
CA LEU A 71 -5.72 -2.68 -1.42
C LEU A 71 -7.20 -2.93 -1.76
N SER A 72 -8.01 -1.87 -1.88
CA SER A 72 -9.42 -2.00 -2.26
C SER A 72 -9.56 -2.48 -3.69
N LEU A 73 -10.46 -3.45 -3.86
CA LEU A 73 -10.90 -3.99 -5.16
C LEU A 73 -12.20 -3.32 -5.65
N ASP A 74 -12.72 -2.35 -4.88
CA ASP A 74 -13.81 -1.49 -5.34
C ASP A 74 -13.34 -0.61 -6.51
N LYS A 75 -14.27 -0.17 -7.36
CA LYS A 75 -13.95 0.65 -8.54
C LYS A 75 -14.70 1.98 -8.54
N GLY A 76 -14.07 3.00 -9.13
CA GLY A 76 -14.73 4.24 -9.51
C GLY A 76 -15.41 4.95 -8.35
N LYS A 77 -16.71 5.23 -8.50
CA LYS A 77 -17.50 5.98 -7.52
C LYS A 77 -17.55 5.28 -6.16
N ARG A 78 -17.78 3.96 -6.15
CA ARG A 78 -17.89 3.16 -4.91
C ARG A 78 -16.62 3.23 -4.07
N ALA A 79 -15.45 3.10 -4.70
CA ALA A 79 -14.17 3.22 -4.01
C ALA A 79 -13.98 4.62 -3.39
N ARG A 80 -14.39 5.68 -4.12
CA ARG A 80 -14.30 7.08 -3.65
C ARG A 80 -15.29 7.44 -2.56
N GLU A 81 -16.47 6.84 -2.56
CA GLU A 81 -17.47 7.01 -1.49
C GLU A 81 -16.91 6.53 -0.15
N ILE A 82 -16.07 5.48 -0.16
CA ILE A 82 -15.42 4.94 1.04
C ILE A 82 -14.11 5.67 1.37
N CYS A 83 -13.27 5.95 0.37
CA CYS A 83 -11.96 6.55 0.59
C CYS A 83 -11.56 7.44 -0.58
N GLN A 84 -11.37 8.74 -0.31
CA GLN A 84 -10.94 9.71 -1.33
C GLN A 84 -9.55 9.43 -1.91
N LYS A 85 -8.71 8.68 -1.18
CA LYS A 85 -7.37 8.26 -1.61
C LYS A 85 -7.32 6.85 -2.22
N SER A 86 -8.46 6.22 -2.48
CA SER A 86 -8.53 4.86 -3.05
C SER A 86 -8.02 4.81 -4.49
N CYS A 87 -7.47 3.66 -4.90
CA CYS A 87 -7.37 3.35 -6.32
C CYS A 87 -8.79 3.24 -6.87
N ILE A 88 -9.04 3.85 -8.03
CA ILE A 88 -10.35 3.82 -8.71
C ILE A 88 -10.31 3.03 -10.02
N ALA A 89 -9.24 2.26 -10.26
CA ALA A 89 -8.98 1.52 -11.49
C ALA A 89 -9.03 2.37 -12.78
N CYS A 90 -8.60 3.63 -12.72
CA CYS A 90 -8.71 4.53 -13.88
C CYS A 90 -7.69 4.27 -15.00
N GLY A 91 -6.65 3.47 -14.76
CA GLY A 91 -5.66 3.09 -15.75
C GLY A 91 -4.67 4.19 -16.17
N ARG A 92 -4.68 5.38 -15.54
CA ARG A 92 -3.71 6.46 -15.87
C ARG A 92 -2.26 6.03 -15.64
N CYS A 93 -1.97 5.33 -14.54
CA CYS A 93 -0.63 4.79 -14.30
C CYS A 93 -0.18 3.82 -15.40
N VAL A 94 -1.07 2.95 -15.88
CA VAL A 94 -0.82 2.04 -17.00
C VAL A 94 -0.58 2.83 -18.29
N LYS A 95 -1.49 3.75 -18.63
CA LYS A 95 -1.42 4.54 -19.87
C LYS A 95 -0.16 5.38 -20.00
N PHE A 96 0.33 5.95 -18.90
CA PHE A 96 1.44 6.90 -18.93
C PHE A 96 2.78 6.30 -18.49
N CYS A 97 2.84 5.01 -18.13
CA CYS A 97 4.12 4.37 -17.80
C CYS A 97 4.91 4.10 -19.09
N PRO A 98 6.08 4.74 -19.31
CA PRO A 98 6.87 4.52 -20.53
C PRO A 98 7.67 3.20 -20.48
N TYR A 99 7.62 2.48 -19.36
CA TYR A 99 8.35 1.23 -19.12
C TYR A 99 7.43 0.03 -18.99
N GLU A 100 6.13 0.21 -19.25
CA GLU A 100 5.11 -0.85 -19.14
C GLU A 100 5.07 -1.57 -17.77
N ALA A 101 5.61 -0.92 -16.74
CA ALA A 101 5.73 -1.47 -15.39
C ALA A 101 4.44 -1.37 -14.57
N CYS A 102 3.32 -0.94 -15.16
CA CYS A 102 2.06 -0.74 -14.45
C CYS A 102 0.95 -1.56 -15.13
N TRP A 103 0.18 -2.32 -14.36
CA TRP A 103 -1.03 -2.99 -14.86
C TRP A 103 -2.20 -2.84 -13.88
N LEU A 104 -3.39 -3.23 -14.34
CA LEU A 104 -4.58 -3.35 -13.51
C LEU A 104 -4.95 -4.82 -13.37
N GLU A 105 -5.23 -5.26 -12.15
CA GLU A 105 -5.78 -6.57 -11.84
C GLU A 105 -6.82 -6.41 -10.74
N ASN A 106 -7.99 -7.04 -10.88
CA ASN A 106 -9.07 -6.97 -9.89
C ASN A 106 -9.44 -5.53 -9.44
N ASN A 107 -9.46 -4.58 -10.37
CA ASN A 107 -9.67 -3.13 -10.14
C ASN A 107 -8.59 -2.43 -9.31
N LEU A 108 -7.48 -3.07 -9.01
CA LEU A 108 -6.34 -2.49 -8.32
C LEU A 108 -5.19 -2.25 -9.29
N ALA A 109 -4.43 -1.18 -9.06
CA ALA A 109 -3.20 -0.91 -9.80
C ALA A 109 -2.04 -1.64 -9.16
N HIS A 110 -1.13 -2.14 -9.99
CA HIS A 110 0.09 -2.82 -9.59
C HIS A 110 1.28 -2.17 -10.29
N ILE A 111 2.45 -2.24 -9.64
CA ILE A 111 3.72 -1.73 -10.17
C ILE A 111 4.72 -2.89 -10.14
N ASP A 112 5.32 -3.19 -11.28
CA ASP A 112 6.32 -4.25 -11.44
C ASP A 112 7.67 -3.69 -10.99
N PRO A 113 8.26 -4.21 -9.90
CA PRO A 113 9.56 -3.74 -9.46
C PRO A 113 10.68 -3.99 -10.46
N ILE A 114 10.54 -4.99 -11.34
CA ILE A 114 11.60 -5.37 -12.29
C ILE A 114 11.69 -4.35 -13.44
N ASN A 115 10.53 -3.94 -13.99
CA ASN A 115 10.48 -3.03 -15.13
C ASN A 115 10.46 -1.55 -14.71
N CYS A 116 10.10 -1.23 -13.47
CA CYS A 116 9.95 0.15 -13.00
C CYS A 116 11.30 0.86 -12.84
N GLN A 117 11.47 1.98 -13.56
CA GLN A 117 12.66 2.84 -13.45
C GLN A 117 12.53 3.96 -12.41
N SER A 118 11.54 3.89 -11.51
CA SER A 118 11.30 4.91 -10.48
C SER A 118 11.23 6.36 -11.01
N CYS A 119 10.61 6.56 -12.18
CA CYS A 119 10.49 7.89 -12.81
C CYS A 119 9.42 8.81 -12.19
N GLY A 120 8.50 8.29 -11.38
CA GLY A 120 7.46 9.08 -10.70
C GLY A 120 6.27 9.54 -11.55
N ILE A 121 6.19 9.13 -12.83
CA ILE A 121 5.04 9.48 -13.69
C ILE A 121 3.74 8.91 -13.13
N CYS A 122 3.73 7.63 -12.72
CA CYS A 122 2.54 6.97 -12.18
C CYS A 122 2.00 7.68 -10.93
N TYR A 123 2.90 8.11 -10.04
CA TYR A 123 2.59 8.94 -8.87
C TYR A 123 1.96 10.27 -9.29
N SER A 124 2.60 10.99 -10.21
CA SER A 124 2.19 12.32 -10.66
C SER A 124 0.82 12.33 -11.36
N VAL A 125 0.49 11.27 -12.12
CA VAL A 125 -0.78 11.18 -12.85
C VAL A 125 -1.92 10.54 -12.04
N CYS A 126 -1.65 10.06 -10.81
CA CYS A 126 -2.65 9.39 -9.98
C CYS A 126 -3.64 10.41 -9.39
N PRO A 127 -4.92 10.42 -9.82
CA PRO A 127 -5.86 11.48 -9.45
C PRO A 127 -6.36 11.38 -8.01
N THR A 128 -6.07 10.29 -7.30
CA THR A 128 -6.49 10.06 -5.92
C THR A 128 -5.32 10.05 -4.94
N GLY A 129 -4.07 10.05 -5.43
CA GLY A 129 -2.90 9.85 -4.57
C GLY A 129 -2.82 8.45 -3.95
N ALA A 130 -3.43 7.44 -4.57
CA ALA A 130 -3.33 6.04 -4.15
C ALA A 130 -1.92 5.46 -4.36
N ILE A 131 -1.17 6.05 -5.29
CA ILE A 131 0.26 5.79 -5.50
C ILE A 131 1.04 6.80 -4.67
N VAL A 132 2.00 6.32 -3.89
CA VAL A 132 2.81 7.16 -3.00
C VAL A 132 4.29 6.94 -3.26
N GLU A 133 5.09 7.93 -2.88
CA GLU A 133 6.52 7.78 -2.74
C GLU A 133 6.83 6.98 -1.45
N VAL A 134 7.73 6.03 -1.57
CA VAL A 134 8.37 5.31 -0.46
C VAL A 134 9.87 5.52 -0.66
N LYS A 135 10.49 6.29 0.22
CA LYS A 135 11.95 6.43 0.19
C LYS A 135 12.54 5.07 0.57
N GLY A 136 13.37 4.51 -0.30
CA GLY A 136 14.28 3.43 0.06
C GLY A 136 15.17 3.84 1.23
#